data_AF-A0A6N8ZSH5-F1
#
_entry.id   AF-A0A6N8ZSH5-F1
#
_cell.length_a   1.000
_cell.length_b   1.000
_cell.length_c   1.000
_cell.angle_alpha   90.00
_cell.angle_beta   90.00
_cell.angle_gamma   90.00
#
_symmetry.space_group_name_H-M   'P 1'
#
loop_
_entity.id
_entity.type
_entity.pdbx_description
1 polymer ?
#
loop_
_entity_poly.entity_id
_entity_poly.type
_entity_poly.pdbx_seq_one_letter_code
_entity_poly.pdbx_strand_id
1 'polypeptide(L)'
;MKSSMIAIALLPLILAGCDDARVASRNLSRAAENFEIDRRIVFYNGITDTYMLTIEGRCAIEDQQKQLEVTCKTGEDAYNKHFLGLSDNVTYFAEQLETADVSAYHHRIVFKPQAIIPDFDFRGSAEELLENASESNQQ
;
A
#
# COMPACT_ATOMS: atom_id res chain seq x y z
N MET A 1 55.79 38.33 -6.04
CA MET A 1 55.58 36.90 -5.67
C MET A 1 54.54 36.90 -4.55
N LYS A 2 53.29 36.60 -4.88
CA LYS A 2 52.60 35.32 -4.65
C LYS A 2 52.30 35.04 -3.17
N SER A 3 51.06 35.33 -2.75
CA SER A 3 50.35 34.51 -1.77
C SER A 3 48.85 34.68 -2.01
N SER A 4 48.31 33.77 -2.81
CA SER A 4 46.87 33.63 -3.05
C SER A 4 46.27 32.97 -1.80
N MET A 5 45.46 33.71 -1.03
CA MET A 5 44.67 33.13 0.06
C MET A 5 43.49 32.39 -0.56
N ILE A 6 43.54 31.07 -0.52
CA ILE A 6 42.44 30.17 -0.86
C ILE A 6 41.42 30.26 0.28
N ALA A 7 40.32 30.96 0.04
CA ALA A 7 39.15 30.93 0.91
C ALA A 7 38.45 29.59 0.72
N ILE A 8 38.66 28.66 1.65
CA ILE A 8 37.90 27.41 1.74
C ILE A 8 36.48 27.78 2.20
N ALA A 9 35.56 27.89 1.24
CA ALA A 9 34.14 27.96 1.54
C ALA A 9 33.70 26.62 2.14
N LEU A 10 33.50 26.59 3.46
CA LEU A 10 32.76 25.50 4.10
C LEU A 10 31.34 25.52 3.56
N LEU A 11 31.04 24.60 2.64
CA LEU A 11 29.66 24.22 2.31
C LEU A 11 29.05 23.60 3.57
N PRO A 12 28.01 24.19 4.20
CA PRO A 12 27.24 23.45 5.19
C PRO A 12 26.54 22.32 4.43
N LEU A 13 26.91 21.06 4.72
CA LEU A 13 26.07 19.92 4.36
C LEU A 13 24.77 20.09 5.15
N ILE A 14 23.74 20.60 4.48
CA ILE A 14 22.37 20.58 4.97
C ILE A 14 21.97 19.10 4.92
N LEU A 15 22.30 18.37 5.99
CA LEU A 15 21.70 17.08 6.30
C LEU A 15 20.21 17.37 6.49
N ALA A 16 19.43 17.25 5.42
CA ALA A 16 17.99 17.18 5.49
C ALA A 16 17.64 15.86 6.19
N GLY A 17 17.77 15.85 7.51
CA GLY A 17 17.25 14.79 8.36
C GLY A 17 15.77 14.64 8.05
N CYS A 18 15.35 13.41 7.77
CA CYS A 18 13.93 13.12 7.72
C CYS A 18 13.31 13.52 9.07
N ASP A 19 12.29 14.37 9.04
CA ASP A 19 11.53 14.73 10.22
C ASP A 19 10.98 13.46 10.92
N ASP A 20 11.06 13.42 12.26
CA ASP A 20 10.62 12.30 13.10
C ASP A 20 9.16 11.93 12.77
N ALA A 21 8.32 12.95 12.52
CA ALA A 21 6.93 12.78 12.11
C ALA A 21 6.79 12.00 10.80
N ARG A 22 7.70 12.21 9.83
CA ARG A 22 7.70 11.48 8.56
C ARG A 22 8.17 10.03 8.72
N VAL A 23 9.06 9.74 9.68
CA VAL A 23 9.43 8.35 9.99
C VAL A 23 8.26 7.62 10.66
N ALA A 24 7.66 8.23 11.67
CA ALA A 24 6.49 7.69 12.36
C ALA A 24 5.32 7.45 11.38
N SER A 25 5.01 8.43 10.52
CA SER A 25 3.97 8.31 9.48
C SER A 25 4.23 7.11 8.56
N ARG A 26 5.46 6.93 8.07
CA ARG A 26 5.81 5.78 7.23
C ARG A 26 5.68 4.44 7.96
N ASN A 27 6.03 4.39 9.23
CA ASN A 27 5.89 3.18 10.03
C ASN A 27 4.43 2.83 10.30
N LEU A 28 3.56 3.81 10.56
CA LEU A 28 2.12 3.62 10.68
C LEU A 28 1.52 3.12 9.36
N SER A 29 1.89 3.72 8.22
CA SER A 29 1.43 3.24 6.91
C SER A 29 1.83 1.79 6.67
N ARG A 30 3.09 1.43 6.93
CA ARG A 30 3.57 0.04 6.81
C ARG A 30 2.85 -0.92 7.76
N ALA A 31 2.59 -0.53 9.01
CA ALA A 31 1.86 -1.38 9.94
C ALA A 31 0.42 -1.64 9.47
N ALA A 32 -0.24 -0.63 8.92
CA ALA A 32 -1.57 -0.82 8.36
C ALA A 32 -1.59 -1.61 7.05
N GLU A 33 -0.59 -1.46 6.18
CA GLU A 33 -0.37 -2.34 5.01
C GLU A 33 -0.16 -3.81 5.40
N ASN A 34 0.29 -4.06 6.64
CA ASN A 34 0.39 -5.40 7.22
C ASN A 34 -0.86 -5.83 8.01
N PHE A 35 -1.94 -5.05 7.93
CA PHE A 35 -3.19 -5.33 8.62
C PHE A 35 -3.02 -5.45 10.14
N GLU A 36 -2.21 -4.58 10.74
CA GLU A 36 -1.99 -4.52 12.19
C GLU A 36 -2.73 -3.36 12.86
N ILE A 37 -3.26 -2.43 12.07
CA ILE A 37 -3.92 -1.22 12.54
C ILE A 37 -5.39 -1.26 12.12
N ASP A 38 -6.27 -1.07 13.09
CA ASP A 38 -7.70 -0.86 12.86
C ASP A 38 -7.97 0.58 12.43
N ARG A 39 -8.66 0.71 11.30
CA ARG A 39 -9.03 1.98 10.68
C ARG A 39 -10.52 2.04 10.43
N ARG A 40 -11.04 3.26 10.50
CA ARG A 40 -12.39 3.61 10.08
C ARG A 40 -12.30 4.54 8.90
N ILE A 41 -12.86 4.12 7.78
CA ILE A 41 -12.86 4.86 6.53
C ILE A 41 -14.31 5.22 6.24
N VAL A 42 -14.59 6.52 6.26
CA VAL A 42 -15.94 7.06 6.10
C VAL A 42 -15.99 7.85 4.81
N PHE A 43 -16.86 7.42 3.90
CA PHE A 43 -17.19 8.14 2.69
C PHE A 43 -18.40 9.01 2.92
N TYR A 44 -18.30 10.26 2.51
CA TYR A 44 -19.37 11.22 2.68
C TYR A 44 -19.46 12.17 1.49
N ASN A 45 -20.67 12.69 1.31
CA ASN A 45 -20.92 13.75 0.35
C ASN A 45 -20.65 15.10 1.01
N GLY A 46 -19.68 15.86 0.48
CA GLY A 46 -19.27 17.16 1.02
C GLY A 46 -20.27 18.30 0.78
N ILE A 47 -21.34 18.08 0.01
CA ILE A 47 -22.43 19.06 -0.19
C ILE A 47 -23.59 18.78 0.76
N THR A 48 -23.96 17.52 0.95
CA THR A 48 -25.16 17.12 1.72
C THR A 48 -24.87 16.59 3.11
N ASP A 49 -23.60 16.58 3.53
CA ASP A 49 -23.10 15.99 4.79
C ASP A 49 -23.61 14.55 5.03
N THR A 50 -23.91 13.83 3.96
CA THR A 50 -24.50 12.50 4.03
C THR A 50 -23.41 11.45 4.03
N TYR A 51 -23.40 10.60 5.05
CA TYR A 51 -22.54 9.41 5.13
C TYR A 51 -23.04 8.33 4.18
N MET A 52 -22.22 7.95 3.22
CA MET A 52 -22.60 7.04 2.14
C MET A 52 -22.15 5.60 2.44
N LEU A 53 -20.96 5.46 3.01
CA LEU A 53 -20.35 4.16 3.29
C LEU A 53 -19.35 4.33 4.43
N THR A 54 -19.35 3.36 5.34
CA THR A 54 -18.34 3.23 6.38
C THR A 54 -17.71 1.85 6.28
N ILE A 55 -16.39 1.81 6.22
CA ILE A 55 -15.59 0.59 6.24
C ILE A 55 -14.75 0.62 7.51
N GLU A 56 -14.83 -0.42 8.32
CA GLU A 56 -14.10 -0.53 9.57
C GLU A 56 -13.34 -1.84 9.67
N GLY A 57 -12.15 -1.78 10.27
CA GLY A 57 -11.32 -2.93 10.59
C GLY A 57 -9.88 -2.74 10.12
N ARG A 58 -9.16 -3.85 9.97
CA ARG A 58 -7.76 -3.84 9.55
C ARG A 58 -7.66 -3.67 8.05
N CYS A 59 -7.53 -2.43 7.61
CA CYS A 59 -7.57 -2.06 6.20
C CYS A 59 -6.34 -1.26 5.75
N ALA A 60 -5.78 -1.67 4.63
CA ALA A 60 -4.79 -0.92 3.86
C ALA A 60 -5.49 -0.04 2.83
N ILE A 61 -4.92 1.12 2.54
CA ILE A 61 -5.48 2.12 1.63
C ILE A 61 -4.42 2.46 0.60
N GLU A 62 -4.82 2.51 -0.67
CA GLU A 62 -4.02 3.01 -1.77
C GLU A 62 -4.81 4.09 -2.52
N ASP A 63 -4.22 5.29 -2.61
CA ASP A 63 -4.86 6.45 -3.25
C ASP A 63 -4.34 6.60 -4.68
N GLN A 64 -5.26 6.54 -5.64
CA GLN A 64 -5.03 6.74 -7.06
C GLN A 64 -5.79 7.99 -7.58
N GLN A 65 -5.69 9.11 -6.85
CA GLN A 65 -6.20 10.44 -7.20
C GLN A 65 -7.73 10.53 -7.27
N LYS A 66 -8.36 9.83 -8.22
CA LYS A 66 -9.82 9.76 -8.40
C LYS A 66 -10.41 8.43 -7.95
N GLN A 67 -9.59 7.55 -7.39
CA GLN A 67 -10.02 6.26 -6.89
C GLN A 67 -9.26 5.95 -5.60
N LEU A 68 -9.99 5.47 -4.61
CA LEU A 68 -9.43 4.89 -3.40
C LEU A 68 -9.59 3.38 -3.48
N GLU A 69 -8.50 2.65 -3.34
CA GLU A 69 -8.54 1.21 -3.17
C GLU A 69 -8.40 0.89 -1.68
N VAL A 70 -9.37 0.15 -1.14
CA VAL A 70 -9.36 -0.27 0.26
C VAL A 70 -9.32 -1.78 0.31
N THR A 71 -8.24 -2.33 0.85
CA THR A 71 -8.10 -3.77 1.07
C THR A 71 -8.23 -4.05 2.55
N CYS A 72 -9.20 -4.86 2.96
CA CYS A 72 -9.45 -5.20 4.36
C CYS A 72 -9.25 -6.69 4.60
N LYS A 73 -8.60 -7.03 5.71
CA LYS A 73 -8.49 -8.40 6.19
C LYS A 73 -9.77 -8.78 6.97
N THR A 74 -10.49 -9.78 6.50
CA THR A 74 -11.79 -10.22 7.06
C THR A 74 -11.73 -11.59 7.76
N GLY A 75 -10.61 -12.30 7.62
CA GLY A 75 -10.31 -13.57 8.30
C GLY A 75 -8.81 -13.85 8.30
N GLU A 76 -8.37 -15.03 8.73
CA GLU A 76 -6.94 -15.37 8.82
C GLU A 76 -6.22 -15.23 7.47
N ASP A 77 -6.85 -15.73 6.41
CA ASP A 77 -6.37 -15.64 5.02
C ASP A 77 -7.46 -15.11 4.06
N ALA A 78 -8.43 -14.37 4.60
CA ALA A 78 -9.52 -13.79 3.81
C ALA A 78 -9.39 -12.27 3.72
N TYR A 79 -9.52 -11.75 2.52
CA TYR A 79 -9.37 -10.32 2.21
C TYR A 79 -10.45 -9.88 1.23
N ASN A 80 -11.01 -8.70 1.48
CA ASN A 80 -11.91 -8.02 0.55
C ASN A 80 -11.22 -6.78 0.01
N LYS A 81 -11.42 -6.48 -1.27
CA LYS A 81 -10.93 -5.27 -1.91
C LYS A 81 -12.08 -4.44 -2.45
N HIS A 82 -12.08 -3.16 -2.13
CA HIS A 82 -13.07 -2.19 -2.57
C HIS A 82 -12.39 -1.17 -3.48
N PHE A 83 -13.01 -0.89 -4.63
CA PHE A 83 -12.61 0.19 -5.53
C PHE A 83 -13.65 1.29 -5.42
N LEU A 84 -13.23 2.45 -4.91
CA LEU A 84 -14.15 3.52 -4.53
C LEU A 84 -13.82 4.77 -5.35
N GLY A 85 -14.71 5.13 -6.27
CA GLY A 85 -14.53 6.33 -7.09
C GLY A 85 -14.73 7.60 -6.28
N LEU A 86 -13.77 8.51 -6.35
CA LEU A 86 -13.86 9.85 -5.79
C LEU A 86 -14.41 10.81 -6.84
N SER A 87 -15.22 11.76 -6.41
CA SER A 87 -15.78 12.81 -7.27
C SER A 87 -15.71 14.16 -6.56
N ASP A 88 -16.01 15.24 -7.26
CA ASP A 88 -15.95 16.59 -6.68
C ASP A 88 -16.81 16.75 -5.41
N ASN A 89 -17.87 15.93 -5.28
CA ASN A 89 -18.78 15.96 -4.15
C ASN A 89 -18.60 14.79 -3.18
N VAL A 90 -17.86 13.75 -3.55
CA VAL A 90 -17.70 12.52 -2.74
C VAL A 90 -16.24 12.38 -2.36
N THR A 91 -15.99 12.45 -1.06
CA THR A 91 -14.65 12.31 -0.48
C THR A 91 -14.69 11.32 0.68
N TYR A 92 -13.52 11.07 1.29
CA TYR A 92 -13.36 10.14 2.38
C TYR A 92 -12.55 10.75 3.52
N PHE A 93 -12.81 10.23 4.72
CA PHE A 93 -12.01 10.45 5.91
C PHE A 93 -11.55 9.09 6.44
N ALA A 94 -10.24 8.93 6.66
CA ALA A 94 -9.67 7.71 7.21
C ALA A 94 -9.05 8.01 8.58
N GLU A 95 -9.62 7.42 9.61
CA GLU A 95 -9.16 7.52 11.00
C GLU A 95 -8.50 6.20 11.41
N GLN A 96 -7.42 6.32 12.17
CA GLN A 96 -6.87 5.21 12.93
C GLN A 96 -7.55 5.19 14.31
N LEU A 97 -8.22 4.09 14.65
CA LEU A 97 -9.09 4.01 15.83
C LEU A 97 -8.31 3.92 17.15
N GLU A 98 -7.16 3.25 17.14
CA GLU A 98 -6.33 3.04 18.32
C GLU A 98 -4.91 3.57 18.12
N THR A 99 -4.26 4.03 19.20
CA THR A 99 -2.85 4.41 19.14
C THR A 99 -1.99 3.19 18.88
N ALA A 100 -1.15 3.25 17.84
CA ALA A 100 -0.15 2.22 17.56
C ALA A 100 1.23 2.76 17.95
N ASP A 101 1.96 1.99 18.75
CA ASP A 101 3.34 2.34 19.12
C ASP A 101 4.27 2.09 17.92
N VAL A 102 4.86 3.16 17.39
CA VAL A 102 5.81 3.11 16.29
C VAL A 102 7.05 3.93 16.61
N SER A 103 8.22 3.44 16.19
CA SER A 103 9.46 4.18 16.38
C SER A 103 9.52 5.40 15.44
N ALA A 104 9.93 6.56 15.97
CA ALA A 104 10.32 7.71 15.16
C ALA A 104 11.77 7.61 14.64
N TYR A 105 12.58 6.70 15.19
CA TYR A 105 14.02 6.63 14.93
C TYR A 105 14.43 5.42 14.08
N HIS A 106 13.63 4.36 14.06
CA HIS A 106 13.91 3.14 13.31
C HIS A 106 12.90 2.94 12.19
N HIS A 107 13.39 2.60 11.00
CA HIS A 107 12.53 2.21 9.89
C HIS A 107 12.04 0.77 10.07
N ARG A 108 10.74 0.59 9.95
CA ARG A 108 10.14 -0.75 9.94
C ARG A 108 10.26 -1.38 8.57
N ILE A 109 11.03 -2.45 8.44
CA ILE A 109 11.10 -3.28 7.21
C ILE A 109 10.38 -4.59 7.49
N VAL A 110 9.41 -4.95 6.64
CA VAL A 110 8.71 -6.23 6.74
C VAL A 110 9.11 -7.09 5.56
N PHE A 111 9.63 -8.28 5.86
CA PHE A 111 10.03 -9.27 4.85
C PHE A 111 9.01 -10.41 4.85
N LYS A 112 8.38 -10.70 3.70
CA LYS A 112 7.41 -11.79 3.52
C LYS A 112 7.97 -12.83 2.53
N PRO A 113 8.80 -13.80 2.97
CA PRO A 113 9.51 -14.72 2.07
C PRO A 113 8.59 -15.54 1.17
N GLN A 114 7.44 -15.97 1.69
CA GLN A 114 6.50 -16.82 0.96
C GLN A 114 5.86 -16.11 -0.25
N ALA A 115 5.73 -14.77 -0.21
CA ALA A 115 5.20 -14.00 -1.34
C ALA A 115 6.20 -13.85 -2.51
N ILE A 116 7.46 -14.22 -2.31
CA ILE A 116 8.52 -14.15 -3.34
C ILE A 116 8.50 -15.41 -4.21
N ILE A 117 7.96 -16.53 -3.69
CA ILE A 117 7.83 -17.78 -4.43
C ILE A 117 6.49 -17.71 -5.17
N PRO A 118 6.48 -17.65 -6.52
CA PRO A 118 5.24 -17.56 -7.27
C PRO A 118 4.41 -18.84 -7.09
N ASP A 119 3.11 -18.67 -6.89
CA ASP A 119 2.16 -19.77 -6.98
C ASP A 119 1.82 -20.02 -8.45
N PHE A 120 1.87 -21.28 -8.89
CA PHE A 120 1.65 -21.65 -10.29
C PHE A 120 0.26 -22.30 -10.43
N ASP A 121 -0.73 -21.51 -10.87
CA ASP A 121 -2.04 -22.04 -11.26
C ASP A 121 -2.00 -22.47 -12.73
N PHE A 122 -1.80 -23.77 -12.96
CA PHE A 122 -1.77 -24.33 -14.31
C PHE A 122 -3.19 -24.55 -14.85
N ARG A 123 -3.57 -23.74 -15.85
CA ARG A 123 -4.84 -23.85 -16.57
C ARG A 123 -4.62 -24.39 -17.98
N GLY A 124 -4.36 -25.69 -18.10
CA GLY A 124 -4.33 -26.41 -19.38
C GLY A 124 -5.61 -27.23 -19.59
N SER A 125 -6.11 -27.29 -20.82
CA SER A 125 -7.19 -28.23 -21.19
C SER A 125 -6.58 -29.54 -21.70
N ALA A 126 -7.17 -30.68 -21.31
CA ALA A 126 -6.71 -31.99 -21.78
C ALA A 126 -7.13 -32.25 -23.24
N GLU A 127 -8.11 -31.51 -23.76
CA GLU A 127 -8.56 -31.58 -25.15
C GLU A 127 -7.43 -31.31 -26.16
N GLU A 128 -6.54 -30.34 -25.91
CA GLU A 128 -5.42 -30.02 -26.82
C GLU A 128 -4.37 -31.15 -26.89
N LEU A 129 -4.23 -31.96 -25.84
CA LEU A 129 -3.32 -33.12 -25.84
C LEU A 129 -3.90 -34.30 -26.63
N LEU A 130 -5.24 -34.43 -26.65
CA LEU A 130 -5.93 -35.49 -27.36
C LEU A 130 -6.02 -35.21 -28.87
N GLU A 131 -6.20 -33.95 -29.26
CA GLU A 131 -6.25 -33.54 -30.67
C GLU A 131 -4.89 -33.78 -31.37
N ASN A 132 -3.78 -33.36 -30.75
CA ASN A 132 -2.43 -33.57 -31.27
C ASN A 132 -2.01 -35.05 -31.33
N ALA A 133 -2.47 -35.89 -30.40
CA ALA A 133 -2.20 -37.33 -30.42
C ALA A 133 -2.97 -38.07 -31.52
N SER A 134 -4.11 -37.52 -31.97
CA SER A 134 -4.89 -38.08 -33.06
C SER A 134 -4.28 -37.78 -34.43
N GLU A 135 -3.67 -36.61 -34.60
CA GLU A 135 -2.98 -36.22 -35.83
C GLU A 135 -1.66 -36.98 -36.04
N SER A 136 -0.93 -37.31 -34.96
CA SER A 136 0.32 -38.08 -35.06
C SER A 136 0.13 -39.57 -35.37
N ASN A 137 -1.08 -40.11 -35.20
CA ASN A 137 -1.41 -41.52 -35.46
C ASN A 137 -2.01 -41.76 -36.86
N GLN A 138 -2.05 -40.73 -37.71
CA GLN A 138 -2.52 -40.83 -39.11
C GLN A 138 -1.38 -40.77 -40.14
N GLN A 139 -0.13 -40.98 -39.73
CA GLN A 139 1.04 -41.03 -40.63
C GLN A 139 1.76 -42.38 -40.57
#